data_AF-A0A9Q3BSH7-F1
#
_entry.id   AF-A0A9Q3BSH7-F1
#
_cell.length_a   1.000
_cell.length_b   1.000
_cell.length_c   1.000
_cell.angle_alpha   90.00
_cell.angle_beta   90.00
_cell.angle_gamma   90.00
#
_symmetry.space_group_name_H-M   'P 1'
#
loop_
_entity.id
_entity.type
_entity.pdbx_description
1 polymer ?
#
loop_
_entity_poly.entity_id
_entity_poly.type
_entity_poly.pdbx_seq_one_letter_code
_entity_poly.pdbx_strand_id
1 'polypeptide(L)'
;MHQHQQSPTPKGSPKCEIWDRLVWRCFTGTRNIHNPPFMSIPGELAFSIYVDWFNSHGNSTWLANIGPIILICLNLSPSERLKPENFYVAGIIPCLKEPTALQLN
;
A
#
# COMPACT_ATOMS: atom_id res chain seq x y z
N MET A 1 -24.47 16.98 10.90
CA MET A 1 -23.09 16.97 10.37
C MET A 1 -22.16 17.38 11.49
N HIS A 2 -21.60 16.42 12.22
CA HIS A 2 -20.64 16.72 13.29
C HIS A 2 -19.23 16.64 12.72
N GLN A 3 -18.64 17.80 12.44
CA GLN A 3 -17.22 17.88 12.13
C GLN A 3 -16.43 17.48 13.37
N HIS A 4 -15.59 16.46 13.23
CA HIS A 4 -14.64 16.06 14.26
C HIS A 4 -13.52 17.10 14.28
N GLN A 5 -13.58 18.04 15.22
CA GLN A 5 -12.55 19.06 15.40
C GLN A 5 -11.27 18.39 15.90
N GLN A 6 -10.25 18.28 15.04
CA GLN A 6 -8.92 17.85 15.47
C GLN A 6 -8.33 18.94 16.37
N SER A 7 -7.94 18.56 17.58
CA SER A 7 -7.25 19.46 18.52
C SER A 7 -5.89 19.88 17.96
N PRO A 8 -5.42 21.12 18.21
CA PRO A 8 -4.14 21.58 17.72
C PRO A 8 -3.03 20.74 18.36
N THR A 9 -2.26 20.05 17.53
CA THR A 9 -1.14 19.23 17.99
C THR A 9 -0.02 20.13 18.54
N PRO A 10 0.62 19.76 19.67
CA PRO A 10 1.72 20.53 20.23
C PRO A 10 2.87 20.61 19.23
N LYS A 11 3.38 21.82 18.98
CA LYS A 11 4.58 22.02 18.15
C LYS A 11 5.76 21.30 18.80
N GLY A 12 6.14 20.15 18.26
CA GLY A 12 7.35 19.40 18.65
C GLY A 12 7.13 17.94 19.04
N SER A 13 5.90 17.43 19.10
CA SER A 13 5.69 15.98 19.22
C SER A 13 6.12 15.30 17.91
N PRO A 14 7.02 14.28 17.91
CA PRO A 14 7.26 13.46 16.73
C PRO A 14 5.91 12.96 16.24
N LYS A 15 5.56 13.22 14.98
CA LYS A 15 4.34 12.68 14.39
C LYS A 15 4.47 11.15 14.42
N CYS A 16 3.75 10.54 15.35
CA CYS A 16 3.59 9.10 15.47
C CYS A 16 2.57 8.68 14.41
N GLU A 17 3.05 8.10 13.31
CA GLU A 17 2.17 7.57 12.28
C GLU A 17 1.70 6.16 12.65
N ILE A 18 0.64 5.67 12.00
CA ILE A 18 0.11 4.31 12.27
C ILE A 18 1.18 3.23 12.09
N TRP A 19 2.11 3.46 11.17
CA TRP A 19 3.23 2.58 10.84
C TRP A 19 4.37 2.64 11.88
N ASP A 20 4.42 3.66 12.73
CA ASP A 20 5.43 3.81 13.79
C ASP A 20 5.03 3.07 15.08
N ARG A 21 3.84 2.46 15.10
CA ARG A 21 3.33 1.72 16.26
C ARG A 21 4.19 0.49 16.56
N LEU A 22 4.23 0.13 17.85
CA LEU A 22 4.99 -1.02 18.36
C LEU A 22 4.65 -2.33 17.64
N VAL A 23 3.40 -2.51 17.23
CA VAL A 23 2.97 -3.72 16.50
C VAL A 23 3.81 -3.96 15.23
N TRP A 24 4.20 -2.91 14.52
CA TRP A 24 5.03 -3.00 13.32
C TRP A 24 6.52 -2.99 13.66
N ARG A 25 6.94 -2.13 14.60
CA ARG A 25 8.34 -2.00 15.01
C ARG A 25 8.91 -3.22 15.72
N CYS A 26 8.06 -4.04 16.34
CA CYS A 26 8.44 -5.26 17.06
C CYS A 26 7.94 -6.53 16.37
N PHE A 27 7.36 -6.42 15.16
CA PHE A 27 6.92 -7.58 14.41
C PHE A 27 8.13 -8.47 14.06
N THR A 28 8.13 -9.74 14.49
CA THR A 28 9.20 -10.71 14.19
C THR A 28 8.83 -11.67 13.06
N GLY A 29 7.66 -11.50 12.43
CA GLY A 29 7.17 -12.43 11.42
C GLY A 29 6.76 -13.78 12.01
N THR A 30 7.03 -14.86 11.28
CA THR A 30 6.85 -16.24 11.75
C THR A 30 7.99 -16.70 12.68
N ARG A 31 8.92 -15.81 13.02
CA ARG A 31 10.08 -16.13 13.87
C ARG A 31 9.76 -15.88 15.33
N ASN A 32 10.45 -16.62 16.20
CA ASN A 32 10.36 -16.47 17.66
C ASN A 32 10.62 -15.02 18.10
N ILE A 33 9.97 -14.61 19.19
CA ILE A 33 10.03 -13.24 19.77
C ILE A 33 11.46 -12.80 20.18
N HIS A 34 12.40 -13.73 20.31
CA HIS A 34 13.80 -13.43 20.61
C HIS A 34 14.61 -12.94 19.40
N ASN A 35 14.03 -12.98 18.19
CA ASN A 35 14.70 -12.50 16.98
C ASN A 35 14.58 -10.98 16.83
N PRO A 36 15.53 -10.34 16.14
CA PRO A 36 15.41 -8.93 15.81
C PRO A 36 14.11 -8.66 15.03
N PRO A 37 13.54 -7.44 15.13
CA PRO A 37 12.36 -7.07 14.35
C PRO A 37 12.54 -7.28 12.85
N PHE A 38 11.49 -7.70 12.16
CA PHE A 38 11.47 -8.05 10.74
C PHE A 38 12.12 -6.96 9.87
N MET A 39 11.63 -5.72 9.96
CA MET A 39 12.14 -4.60 9.15
C MET A 39 13.57 -4.13 9.50
N SER A 40 14.18 -4.68 10.55
CA SER A 40 15.59 -4.39 10.92
C SER A 40 16.59 -5.33 10.25
N ILE A 41 16.11 -6.41 9.62
CA ILE A 41 16.97 -7.40 8.95
C ILE A 41 17.16 -6.96 7.48
N PRO A 42 18.41 -6.88 6.98
CA PRO A 42 18.67 -6.56 5.59
C PRO A 42 17.95 -7.50 4.62
N GLY A 43 17.23 -6.94 3.65
CA GLY A 43 16.45 -7.69 2.65
C GLY A 43 15.00 -7.99 3.06
N GLU A 44 14.62 -7.72 4.30
CA GLU A 44 13.24 -7.87 4.77
C GLU A 44 12.46 -6.58 4.59
N LEU A 45 11.68 -6.53 3.51
CA LEU A 45 10.94 -5.34 3.12
C LEU A 45 9.47 -5.47 3.50
N ALA A 46 8.93 -4.42 4.10
CA ALA A 46 7.51 -4.25 4.33
C ALA A 46 6.98 -3.12 3.44
N PHE A 47 5.81 -3.34 2.84
CA PHE A 47 5.16 -2.36 1.99
C PHE A 47 3.74 -2.08 2.46
N SER A 48 3.35 -0.80 2.44
CA SER A 48 1.93 -0.44 2.38
C SER A 48 1.49 -0.51 0.93
N ILE A 49 0.31 -1.09 0.69
CA ILE A 49 -0.29 -1.21 -0.63
C ILE A 49 -1.51 -0.29 -0.75
N TYR A 50 -1.56 0.46 -1.83
CA TYR A 50 -2.73 1.19 -2.28
C TYR A 50 -3.17 0.63 -3.63
N VAL A 51 -4.44 0.28 -3.73
CA VAL A 51 -5.06 -0.22 -4.96
C VAL A 51 -6.27 0.64 -5.22
N ASP A 52 -6.32 1.24 -6.41
CA ASP A 52 -7.50 1.94 -6.91
C ASP A 52 -7.95 1.28 -8.22
N TRP A 53 -9.26 1.24 -8.44
CA TRP A 53 -9.86 0.61 -9.60
C TRP A 53 -10.82 1.61 -10.23
N PHE A 54 -10.38 2.27 -11.31
CA PHE A 54 -11.21 3.23 -12.01
C PHE A 54 -11.86 2.57 -13.23
N ASN A 55 -13.16 2.82 -13.40
CA ASN A 55 -13.83 2.50 -14.65
C ASN A 55 -13.39 3.53 -15.70
N SER A 56 -12.61 3.09 -16.69
CA SER A 56 -12.09 3.98 -17.75
C SER A 56 -13.16 4.47 -18.73
N HIS A 57 -14.41 3.97 -18.63
CA HIS A 57 -15.53 4.38 -19.48
C HIS A 57 -16.78 4.72 -18.67
N GLY A 58 -17.16 6.00 -18.68
CA GLY A 58 -18.28 6.53 -17.90
C GLY A 58 -19.67 5.93 -18.19
N ASN A 59 -19.86 5.15 -19.27
CA ASN A 59 -21.16 4.53 -19.65
C ASN A 59 -21.06 3.23 -20.46
N SER A 60 -19.87 2.63 -20.63
CA SER A 60 -19.66 1.53 -21.59
C SER A 60 -19.61 0.18 -20.87
N THR A 61 -20.30 -0.83 -21.40
CA THR A 61 -20.41 -2.20 -20.86
C THR A 61 -19.11 -3.03 -20.99
N TRP A 62 -18.02 -2.41 -21.43
CA TRP A 62 -16.73 -3.09 -21.63
C TRP A 62 -15.92 -3.03 -20.34
N LEU A 63 -15.56 -4.20 -19.83
CA LEU A 63 -14.86 -4.45 -18.57
C LEU A 63 -13.38 -4.01 -18.60
N ALA A 64 -13.09 -2.80 -19.09
CA ALA A 64 -11.75 -2.22 -19.07
C ALA A 64 -11.57 -1.42 -17.77
N ASN A 65 -11.51 -2.13 -16.65
CA ASN A 65 -11.16 -1.51 -15.38
C ASN A 65 -9.64 -1.48 -15.24
N ILE A 66 -9.03 -0.31 -15.36
CA ILE A 66 -7.58 -0.15 -15.16
C ILE A 66 -7.39 0.44 -13.77
N GLY A 67 -6.35 -0.01 -13.07
CA GLY A 67 -6.08 0.44 -11.71
C GLY A 67 -4.59 0.51 -11.41
N PRO A 68 -4.11 1.56 -10.73
CA PRO A 68 -2.78 1.57 -10.19
C PRO A 68 -2.72 0.71 -8.93
N ILE A 69 -1.66 -0.07 -8.82
CA ILE A 69 -1.14 -0.55 -7.54
C ILE A 69 0.06 0.32 -7.20
N ILE A 70 0.01 0.96 -6.04
CA ILE A 70 1.12 1.75 -5.49
C ILE A 70 1.63 1.04 -4.24
N LEU A 71 2.93 0.79 -4.19
CA LEU A 71 3.61 0.26 -3.01
C LEU A 71 4.50 1.34 -2.40
N ILE A 72 4.41 1.48 -1.08
CA ILE A 72 5.22 2.41 -0.27
C ILE A 72 6.09 1.58 0.68
N CYS A 73 7.42 1.70 0.54
CA CYS A 73 8.35 0.96 1.40
C CYS A 73 8.35 1.52 2.83
N LEU A 74 7.94 0.70 3.80
CA LEU A 74 7.84 1.09 5.21
C LEU A 74 9.19 1.03 5.94
N ASN A 75 10.22 0.45 5.33
CA ASN A 75 11.59 0.46 5.86
C ASN A 75 12.25 1.84 5.75
N LEU A 76 11.75 2.70 4.87
CA LEU A 76 12.20 4.09 4.77
C LEU A 76 11.54 4.94 5.86
N SER A 77 12.23 5.98 6.31
CA SER A 77 11.66 6.92 7.28
C SER A 77 10.42 7.62 6.70
N PRO A 78 9.49 8.11 7.54
CA PRO A 78 8.28 8.78 7.07
C PRO A 78 8.53 9.91 6.07
N SER A 79 9.62 10.67 6.24
CA SER A 79 10.00 11.77 5.35
C SER A 79 10.54 11.29 3.98
N GLU A 80 11.09 10.08 3.91
CA GLU A 80 11.65 9.52 2.68
C GLU A 80 10.61 8.70 1.91
N ARG A 81 9.82 7.88 2.61
CA ARG A 81 8.89 6.93 1.95
C ARG A 81 7.78 7.60 1.15
N LEU A 82 7.45 8.86 1.45
CA LEU A 82 6.40 9.62 0.76
C LEU A 82 6.94 10.49 -0.39
N LYS A 83 8.25 10.43 -0.67
CA LYS A 83 8.82 11.10 -1.82
C LYS A 83 8.42 10.37 -3.10
N PRO A 84 8.06 11.08 -4.19
CA PRO A 84 7.62 10.46 -5.45
C PRO A 84 8.59 9.41 -6.00
N GLU A 85 9.89 9.63 -5.85
CA GLU A 85 10.96 8.71 -6.29
C GLU A 85 10.99 7.36 -5.56
N ASN A 86 10.34 7.27 -4.40
CA ASN A 86 10.28 6.06 -3.57
C ASN A 86 8.95 5.30 -3.70
N PHE A 87 8.09 5.71 -4.63
CA PHE A 87 6.87 4.98 -4.96
C PHE A 87 7.14 3.91 -6.02
N TYR A 88 6.72 2.69 -5.73
CA TYR A 88 6.74 1.60 -6.70
C TYR A 88 5.34 1.47 -7.28
N VAL A 89 5.18 1.86 -8.54
CA VAL A 89 3.86 1.90 -9.21
C VAL A 89 3.79 0.84 -10.28
N ALA A 90 2.76 0.00 -10.22
CA ALA A 90 2.42 -0.96 -11.25
C ALA A 90 1.00 -0.69 -11.76
N GLY A 91 0.81 -0.60 -13.08
CA GLY A 91 -0.51 -0.55 -13.68
C GLY A 91 -1.02 -1.97 -13.93
N ILE A 92 -2.20 -2.31 -13.42
CA ILE A 92 -2.89 -3.54 -13.84
C ILE A 92 -3.85 -3.20 -14.96
N ILE A 93 -3.63 -3.85 -16.11
CA ILE A 93 -4.57 -3.90 -17.22
C ILE A 93 -5.16 -5.31 -17.20
N PRO A 94 -6.41 -5.52 -16.75
CA PRO A 94 -7.03 -6.82 -16.84
C PRO A 94 -7.18 -7.21 -18.31
N CYS A 95 -6.95 -8.50 -18.61
CA CYS A 95 -7.10 -9.02 -19.96
C CYS A 95 -8.54 -8.85 -20.43
N LEU A 96 -8.71 -8.33 -21.64
CA LEU A 96 -10.00 -7.91 -22.19
C LEU A 96 -10.98 -9.05 -22.52
N LYS A 97 -10.54 -10.33 -22.54
CA LYS A 97 -11.41 -11.48 -22.86
C LYS A 97 -10.94 -12.76 -22.16
N GLU A 98 -11.83 -13.38 -21.40
CA GLU A 98 -11.75 -14.81 -21.10
C GLU A 98 -12.16 -15.56 -22.38
N PRO A 99 -11.34 -16.49 -22.92
CA PRO A 99 -11.71 -17.24 -24.12
C PRO A 99 -12.93 -18.09 -23.80
N THR A 100 -14.04 -17.87 -24.51
CA THR A 100 -15.25 -18.67 -24.37
C THR A 100 -14.94 -20.11 -24.81
N ALA A 101 -15.40 -21.10 -24.04
CA ALA A 101 -15.16 -22.54 -24.27
C ALA A 101 -15.49 -23.03 -25.70
N LEU A 102 -16.28 -22.27 -26.46
CA LEU A 102 -16.59 -22.48 -27.89
C LEU A 102 -15.38 -22.38 -28.85
N GLN A 103 -14.17 -22.12 -28.35
CA GLN A 103 -12.92 -22.12 -29.13
C GLN A 103 -11.97 -23.29 -28.79
N LEU A 104 -12.44 -24.30 -28.06
CA LEU A 104 -11.67 -25.49 -27.75
C LEU A 104 -12.29 -26.69 -28.46
N ASN A 105 -11.91 -26.81 -29.75
CA ASN A 105 -12.06 -27.92 -30.70
C ASN A 105 -13.31 -28.81 -30.60
#